data_AF-A9DGQ0-F1
#
_entry.id   AF-A9DGQ0-F1
#
_cell.length_a   1.000
_cell.length_b   1.000
_cell.length_c   1.000
_cell.angle_alpha   90.00
_cell.angle_beta   90.00
_cell.angle_gamma   90.00
#
_symmetry.space_group_name_H-M   'P 1'
#
loop_
_entity.id
_entity.type
_entity.pdbx_description
1 polymer ?
#
loop_
_entity_poly.entity_id
_entity_poly.type
_entity_poly.pdbx_seq_one_letter_code
_entity_poly.pdbx_strand_id
1 'polypeptide(L)'
;MDNFKNTDFNALARSQTSIQMKMRLLALAHFQDGKSRTQISQFLKVSRTSVNKWVHVYLTEGLAGLQEKPRTGSPTFISTKQRAQLADYIEKRASSAQGGRLTGAHIHTYLVQYAQAEV
;
A
#
# COMPACT_ATOMS: atom_id res chain seq x y z
N MET A 1 8.69 26.67 -11.38
CA MET A 1 8.64 26.70 -9.89
C MET A 1 7.46 27.54 -9.38
N ASP A 2 6.68 28.16 -10.27
CA ASP A 2 5.55 29.06 -9.94
C ASP A 2 4.30 28.35 -9.41
N ASN A 3 4.20 27.02 -9.57
CA ASN A 3 3.04 26.25 -9.13
C ASN A 3 3.00 26.07 -7.59
N PHE A 4 4.15 26.01 -6.91
CA PHE A 4 4.18 25.79 -5.45
C PHE A 4 3.51 26.92 -4.67
N LYS A 5 3.77 28.17 -5.04
CA LYS A 5 3.17 29.33 -4.36
C LYS A 5 1.69 29.54 -4.68
N ASN A 6 1.22 29.01 -5.81
CA ASN A 6 -0.17 29.14 -6.26
C ASN A 6 -1.04 27.94 -5.87
N THR A 7 -0.47 26.90 -5.28
CA THR A 7 -1.23 25.72 -4.85
C THR A 7 -1.85 25.98 -3.48
N ASP A 8 -3.16 25.79 -3.34
CA ASP A 8 -3.82 25.80 -2.04
C ASP A 8 -3.78 24.39 -1.41
N PHE A 9 -2.69 24.11 -0.68
CA PHE A 9 -2.53 22.84 0.02
C PHE A 9 -3.57 22.62 1.13
N ASN A 10 -4.13 23.69 1.71
CA ASN A 10 -5.16 23.56 2.75
C ASN A 10 -6.48 23.09 2.15
N ALA A 11 -6.87 23.64 0.99
CA ALA A 11 -8.04 23.16 0.25
C ALA A 11 -7.85 21.69 -0.19
N LEU A 12 -6.67 21.35 -0.73
CA LEU A 12 -6.35 19.96 -1.09
C LEU A 12 -6.42 19.03 0.13
N ALA A 13 -5.88 19.43 1.29
CA ALA A 13 -5.89 18.62 2.50
C ALA A 13 -7.31 18.36 3.03
N ARG A 14 -8.26 19.28 2.80
CA ARG A 14 -9.67 19.12 3.20
C ARG A 14 -10.41 18.11 2.35
N SER A 15 -10.06 17.97 1.07
CA SER A 15 -10.69 17.01 0.15
C SER A 15 -10.14 15.59 0.26
N GLN A 16 -9.01 15.39 0.95
CA GLN A 16 -8.38 14.08 1.08
C GLN A 16 -9.06 13.19 2.14
N THR A 17 -9.30 11.93 1.77
CA THR A 17 -9.69 10.86 2.69
C THR A 17 -8.50 10.25 3.42
N SER A 18 -7.35 10.12 2.75
CA SER A 18 -6.14 9.54 3.36
C SER A 18 -5.54 10.50 4.39
N ILE A 19 -5.40 10.01 5.63
CA ILE A 19 -4.76 10.75 6.71
C ILE A 19 -3.29 11.04 6.37
N GLN A 20 -2.56 10.09 5.76
CA GLN A 20 -1.16 10.33 5.39
C GLN A 20 -1.05 11.42 4.34
N MET A 21 -1.92 11.43 3.32
CA MET A 21 -1.92 12.47 2.30
C MET A 21 -2.26 13.83 2.89
N LYS A 22 -3.26 13.89 3.79
CA LYS A 22 -3.63 15.10 4.52
C LYS A 22 -2.45 15.68 5.31
N MET A 23 -1.71 14.83 6.04
CA MET A 23 -0.53 15.26 6.80
C MET A 23 0.59 15.80 5.90
N ARG A 24 0.82 15.16 4.74
CA ARG A 24 1.81 15.62 3.75
C ARG A 24 1.44 16.98 3.18
N LEU A 25 0.18 17.20 2.84
CA LEU A 25 -0.33 18.46 2.31
C LEU A 25 -0.28 19.58 3.38
N LEU A 26 -0.64 19.30 4.63
CA LEU A 26 -0.50 20.27 5.73
C LEU A 26 0.97 20.64 5.99
N ALA A 27 1.89 19.69 5.86
CA ALA A 27 3.32 19.98 5.97
C ALA A 27 3.79 20.94 4.86
N LEU A 28 3.26 20.79 3.64
CA LEU A 28 3.56 21.68 2.52
C LEU A 28 2.92 23.04 2.67
N ALA A 29 1.69 23.12 3.21
CA ALA A 29 1.05 24.40 3.54
C ALA A 29 1.92 25.21 4.51
N HIS A 30 2.36 24.61 5.62
CA HIS A 30 3.25 25.28 6.55
C HIS A 30 4.63 25.61 5.95
N PHE A 31 5.13 24.76 5.05
CA PHE A 31 6.37 25.04 4.33
C PHE A 31 6.23 26.24 3.38
N GLN A 32 5.08 26.38 2.73
CA GLN A 32 4.73 27.54 1.90
C GLN A 32 4.59 28.82 2.74
N ASP A 33 4.10 28.72 3.98
CA ASP A 33 4.06 29.80 4.97
C ASP A 33 5.46 30.17 5.52
N GLY A 34 6.54 29.57 5.01
CA GLY A 34 7.91 29.86 5.41
C GLY A 34 8.35 29.22 6.73
N LYS A 35 7.57 28.30 7.29
CA LYS A 35 7.96 27.59 8.52
C LYS A 35 9.14 26.65 8.25
N SER A 36 10.04 26.57 9.23
CA SER A 36 11.16 25.63 9.14
C SER A 36 10.68 24.19 9.28
N ARG A 37 11.39 23.23 8.66
CA ARG A 37 11.09 21.80 8.78
C ARG A 37 11.04 21.32 10.24
N THR A 38 11.82 21.93 11.12
CA THR A 38 11.80 21.66 12.56
C THR A 38 10.50 22.16 13.19
N GLN A 39 10.06 23.38 12.90
CA GLN A 39 8.78 23.91 13.39
C GLN A 39 7.59 23.08 12.87
N ILE A 40 7.60 22.71 11.59
CA ILE A 40 6.57 21.88 10.99
C ILE A 40 6.46 20.53 11.70
N SER A 41 7.61 19.92 12.03
CA SER A 41 7.63 18.65 12.76
C SER A 41 7.00 18.76 14.15
N GLN A 42 7.19 19.89 14.84
CA GLN A 42 6.56 20.19 16.13
C GLN A 42 5.05 20.43 15.99
N PHE A 43 4.62 21.21 15.00
CA PHE A 43 3.19 21.50 14.77
C PHE A 43 2.39 20.25 14.43
N LEU A 44 2.95 19.39 13.57
CA LEU A 44 2.30 18.17 13.11
C LEU A 44 2.55 16.96 14.01
N LYS A 45 3.39 17.08 15.04
CA LYS A 45 3.79 15.99 15.94
C LYS A 45 4.33 14.76 15.20
N VAL A 46 5.16 15.00 14.18
CA VAL A 46 5.80 13.96 13.37
C VAL A 46 7.31 14.12 13.39
N SER A 47 8.05 13.10 12.94
CA SER A 47 9.51 13.20 12.86
C SER A 47 9.96 14.26 11.83
N ARG A 48 11.06 14.96 12.12
CA ARG A 48 11.70 15.88 11.16
C ARG A 48 12.10 15.18 9.86
N THR A 49 12.51 13.91 9.95
CA THR A 49 12.88 13.08 8.78
C THR A 49 11.69 12.88 7.84
N SER A 50 10.49 12.67 8.38
CA SER A 50 9.26 12.56 7.60
C SER A 50 8.96 13.86 6.84
N VAL A 51 9.04 15.01 7.52
CA VAL A 51 8.83 16.32 6.90
C VAL A 51 9.85 16.57 5.79
N ASN A 52 11.14 16.29 6.05
CA ASN A 52 12.19 16.41 5.04
C ASN A 52 11.88 15.57 3.80
N LYS A 53 11.48 14.31 4.00
CA LYS A 53 11.12 13.40 2.91
C LYS A 53 9.95 13.95 2.10
N TRP A 54 8.86 14.39 2.74
CA TRP A 54 7.68 14.88 2.03
C TRP A 54 7.96 16.15 1.23
N VAL A 55 8.67 17.11 1.82
CA VAL A 55 9.05 18.34 1.12
C VAL A 55 10.00 18.03 -0.04
N HIS A 56 10.98 17.16 0.16
CA HIS A 56 11.89 16.76 -0.91
C HIS A 56 11.16 16.08 -2.06
N VAL A 57 10.34 15.06 -1.77
CA VAL A 57 9.54 14.33 -2.77
C VAL A 57 8.63 15.27 -3.54
N TYR A 58 7.99 16.24 -2.88
CA TYR A 58 7.18 17.23 -3.59
C TYR A 58 8.03 18.11 -4.51
N LEU A 59 9.20 18.57 -4.07
CA LEU A 59 10.07 19.41 -4.89
C LEU A 59 10.67 18.67 -6.10
N THR A 60 10.81 17.34 -6.02
CA THR A 60 11.35 16.51 -7.10
C THR A 60 10.28 15.94 -8.03
N GLU A 61 9.15 15.49 -7.49
CA GLU A 61 8.13 14.70 -8.19
C GLU A 61 6.73 15.37 -8.20
N GLY A 62 6.58 16.52 -7.54
CA GLY A 62 5.31 17.23 -7.41
C GLY A 62 4.27 16.49 -6.56
N LEU A 63 2.99 16.76 -6.81
CA LEU A 63 1.88 16.13 -6.10
C LEU A 63 1.80 14.60 -6.34
N ALA A 64 2.23 14.12 -7.50
CA ALA A 64 2.20 12.70 -7.84
C ALA A 64 3.08 11.87 -6.90
N GLY A 65 4.28 12.36 -6.57
CA GLY A 65 5.20 11.68 -5.65
C GLY A 65 4.68 11.57 -4.21
N LEU A 66 3.73 12.42 -3.83
CA LEU A 66 3.12 12.38 -2.50
C LEU A 66 2.04 11.31 -2.35
N GLN A 67 1.61 10.65 -3.44
CA GLN A 67 0.59 9.62 -3.33
C GLN A 67 1.10 8.43 -2.49
N GLU A 68 0.20 7.80 -1.75
CA GLU A 68 0.55 6.59 -1.01
C GLU A 68 0.77 5.45 -1.99
N LYS A 69 1.96 4.82 -1.91
CA LYS A 69 2.21 3.59 -2.66
C LYS A 69 1.30 2.49 -2.09
N PRO A 70 0.74 1.62 -2.94
CA PRO A 70 -0.05 0.49 -2.48
C PRO A 70 0.72 -0.27 -1.40
N ARG A 71 0.08 -0.52 -0.26
CA ARG A 71 0.67 -1.32 0.81
C ARG A 71 0.83 -2.73 0.25
N THR A 72 2.05 -3.10 -0.11
CA THR A 72 2.36 -4.47 -0.49
C THR A 72 2.23 -5.29 0.79
N GLY A 73 1.14 -6.05 0.90
CA GLY A 73 0.97 -7.01 1.99
C GLY A 73 2.03 -8.09 1.91
N SER A 74 1.98 -9.04 2.86
CA SER A 74 2.80 -10.25 2.73
C SER A 74 2.52 -10.90 1.37
N PRO A 75 3.56 -11.28 0.61
CA PRO A 75 3.35 -11.98 -0.65
C PRO A 75 2.52 -13.24 -0.42
N THR A 76 1.62 -13.54 -1.35
CA THR A 76 0.81 -14.75 -1.28
C THR A 76 1.72 -15.97 -1.43
N PHE A 77 1.61 -16.93 -0.52
CA PHE A 77 2.41 -18.17 -0.54
C PHE A 77 2.15 -19.07 -1.76
N ILE A 78 1.07 -18.82 -2.50
CA ILE A 78 0.68 -19.60 -3.67
C ILE A 78 0.67 -18.73 -4.93
N SER A 79 1.20 -19.27 -6.02
CA SER A 79 1.21 -18.63 -7.34
C SER A 79 -0.19 -18.65 -7.98
N THR A 80 -0.38 -17.86 -9.04
CA THR A 80 -1.63 -17.87 -9.81
C THR A 80 -1.92 -19.25 -10.41
N LYS A 81 -0.88 -19.97 -10.88
CA LYS A 81 -1.02 -21.34 -11.39
C LYS A 81 -1.47 -22.31 -10.29
N GLN A 82 -0.84 -22.23 -9.11
CA GLN A 82 -1.21 -23.08 -7.97
C GLN A 82 -2.63 -22.81 -7.49
N ARG A 83 -3.11 -21.56 -7.58
CA ARG A 83 -4.51 -21.21 -7.30
C ARG A 83 -5.47 -21.88 -8.28
N ALA A 84 -5.18 -21.84 -9.58
CA ALA A 84 -6.01 -22.50 -10.59
C ALA A 84 -6.04 -24.02 -10.40
N GLN A 85 -4.88 -24.63 -10.17
CA GLN A 85 -4.78 -26.07 -9.88
C GLN A 85 -5.52 -26.46 -8.60
N LEU A 86 -5.50 -25.60 -7.57
CA LEU A 86 -6.25 -25.83 -6.33
C LEU A 86 -7.76 -25.71 -6.56
N ALA A 87 -8.22 -24.75 -7.36
CA ALA A 87 -9.64 -24.60 -7.70
C ALA A 87 -10.17 -25.84 -8.42
N ASP A 88 -9.48 -26.29 -9.47
CA ASP A 88 -9.82 -27.52 -10.21
C ASP A 88 -9.87 -28.75 -9.28
N TYR A 89 -8.91 -28.87 -8.37
CA TYR A 89 -8.87 -29.95 -7.40
C TYR A 89 -10.07 -29.93 -6.45
N ILE A 90 -10.43 -28.75 -5.94
CA ILE A 90 -11.58 -28.57 -5.05
C ILE A 90 -12.88 -28.96 -5.78
N GLU A 91 -13.07 -28.48 -7.01
CA GLU A 91 -14.26 -28.77 -7.82
C GLU A 91 -14.40 -30.27 -8.12
N LYS A 92 -13.34 -30.91 -8.61
CA LYS A 92 -13.33 -32.36 -8.90
C LYS A 92 -13.65 -33.19 -7.66
N ARG A 93 -13.14 -32.78 -6.49
CA ARG A 93 -13.39 -33.50 -5.24
C ARG A 93 -14.81 -33.27 -4.72
N ALA A 94 -15.38 -32.09 -4.93
CA ALA A 94 -16.76 -31.76 -4.56
C ALA A 94 -17.79 -32.52 -5.41
N SER A 95 -17.50 -32.75 -6.70
CA SER A 95 -18.38 -33.47 -7.63
C SER A 95 -18.23 -35.00 -7.62
N SER A 96 -17.25 -35.55 -6.88
CA SER A 96 -16.98 -36.99 -6.85
C SER A 96 -17.91 -37.73 -5.88
N ALA A 97 -18.44 -38.89 -6.32
CA ALA A 97 -19.24 -39.79 -5.48
C ALA A 97 -18.46 -40.39 -4.29
N GLN A 98 -17.13 -40.38 -4.34
CA GLN A 98 -16.23 -40.78 -3.25
C GLN A 98 -15.86 -39.61 -2.31
N GLY A 99 -16.42 -38.42 -2.53
CA GLY A 99 -15.97 -37.16 -1.92
C GLY A 99 -16.44 -36.94 -0.49
N GLY A 100 -15.56 -37.18 0.48
CA GLY A 100 -15.74 -36.70 1.87
C GLY A 100 -15.42 -35.20 2.03
N ARG A 101 -15.59 -34.69 3.26
CA ARG A 101 -15.34 -33.28 3.60
C ARG A 101 -13.87 -32.90 3.35
N LEU A 102 -13.62 -31.95 2.45
CA LEU A 102 -12.30 -31.35 2.25
C LEU A 102 -11.96 -30.45 3.45
N THR A 103 -10.72 -30.55 3.95
CA THR A 103 -10.25 -29.80 5.12
C THR A 103 -8.97 -29.06 4.75
N GLY A 104 -8.59 -28.07 5.58
CA GLY A 104 -7.34 -27.34 5.39
C GLY A 104 -6.10 -28.24 5.32
N ALA A 105 -6.10 -29.36 6.06
CA ALA A 105 -5.01 -30.35 6.00
C ALA A 105 -4.89 -31.00 4.62
N HIS A 106 -6.01 -31.36 3.99
CA HIS A 106 -6.01 -31.92 2.63
C HIS A 106 -5.51 -30.92 1.59
N ILE A 107 -5.92 -29.65 1.72
CA ILE A 107 -5.45 -28.56 0.85
C ILE A 107 -3.95 -28.34 1.02
N HIS A 108 -3.46 -28.36 2.27
CA HIS A 108 -2.04 -28.22 2.56
C HIS A 108 -1.24 -29.39 1.99
N THR A 109 -1.66 -30.64 2.19
CA THR A 109 -0.98 -31.81 1.60
C THR A 109 -0.94 -31.74 0.07
N TYR A 110 -2.04 -31.34 -0.56
CA TYR A 110 -2.08 -31.11 -2.01
C TYR A 110 -1.09 -30.01 -2.44
N LEU A 111 -1.09 -28.86 -1.76
CA LEU A 111 -0.16 -27.78 -2.07
C LEU A 111 1.32 -28.21 -1.89
N VAL A 112 1.65 -28.98 -0.85
CA VAL A 112 3.02 -29.49 -0.63
C VAL A 112 3.42 -30.51 -1.68
N GLN A 113 2.53 -31.44 -2.05
CA GLN A 113 2.81 -32.51 -3.00
C GLN A 113 3.00 -31.97 -4.43
N TYR A 114 2.28 -30.91 -4.82
CA TYR A 114 2.38 -30.30 -6.14
C TYR A 114 3.32 -29.08 -6.19
N ALA A 115 3.90 -28.65 -5.07
CA ALA A 115 4.94 -27.63 -5.02
C ALA A 115 6.34 -28.13 -5.40
N GLN A 116 6.59 -29.45 -5.40
CA GLN A 116 7.91 -30.03 -5.76
C GLN A 116 8.05 -30.47 -7.23
N ALA A 117 7.05 -30.21 -8.07
CA ALA A 117 7.06 -30.64 -9.48
C ALA A 117 7.59 -29.59 -10.48
N GLU A 118 8.02 -28.41 -10.01
CA GLU A 118 8.67 -27.38 -10.83
C GLU A 118 9.99 -26.93 -10.15
N VAL A 119 11.05 -27.72 -10.32
CA VAL A 119 12.46 -27.27 -10.31
C VAL A 119 13.03 -27.53 -11.70
#